data_AF-A0A537VIQ9-F1
#
_entry.id   AF-A0A537VIQ9-F1
#
_cell.length_a   1.000
_cell.length_b   1.000
_cell.length_c   1.000
_cell.angle_alpha   90.00
_cell.angle_beta   90.00
_cell.angle_gamma   90.00
#
_symmetry.space_group_name_H-M   'P 1'
#
loop_
_entity.id
_entity.type
_entity.pdbx_description
1 polymer ?
#
loop_
_entity_poly.entity_id
_entity_poly.type
_entity_poly.pdbx_seq_one_letter_code
_entity_poly.pdbx_strand_id
1 'polypeptide(L)'
;MTVNDNPGILLYTRIRKSPYFYASRRHGVARYSVYNHTYHPRHYGDPVAEYWNLVNGVTLWDVGVEKQIQIKGKDAFDLTNMIVP
;
A
#
# COMPACT_ATOMS: atom_id res chain seq x y z
N MET A 1 -25.71 18.43 -12.16
CA MET A 1 -24.24 18.52 -12.04
C MET A 1 -23.66 17.33 -12.78
N THR A 2 -22.73 17.55 -13.71
CA THR A 2 -21.96 16.47 -14.35
C THR A 2 -20.99 15.86 -13.34
N VAL A 3 -21.10 14.56 -13.11
CA VAL A 3 -20.19 13.78 -12.27
C VAL A 3 -19.08 13.24 -13.16
N ASN A 4 -17.83 13.32 -12.71
CA ASN A 4 -16.73 12.58 -13.33
C ASN A 4 -16.64 11.21 -12.64
N ASP A 5 -16.93 10.14 -13.36
CA ASP A 5 -16.96 8.78 -12.82
C ASP A 5 -15.55 8.19 -12.56
N ASN A 6 -14.50 8.85 -13.05
CA ASN A 6 -13.12 8.40 -12.87
C ASN A 6 -12.17 9.58 -12.56
N PRO A 7 -12.28 10.21 -11.39
CA PRO A 7 -11.32 11.24 -10.98
C PRO A 7 -9.95 10.61 -10.74
N GLY A 8 -8.92 11.18 -11.39
CA GLY A 8 -7.53 10.74 -11.20
C GLY A 8 -6.93 11.25 -9.88
N ILE A 9 -5.91 10.53 -9.37
CA ILE A 9 -5.10 10.99 -8.24
C ILE A 9 -3.88 11.78 -8.75
N LEU A 10 -3.68 12.98 -8.21
CA LEU A 10 -2.44 13.74 -8.44
C LEU A 10 -1.29 13.12 -7.63
N LEU A 11 -0.12 12.95 -8.25
CA LEU A 11 1.09 12.60 -7.51
C LEU A 11 1.59 13.83 -6.73
N TYR A 12 1.53 13.78 -5.39
CA TYR A 12 1.84 14.91 -4.52
C TYR A 12 2.74 14.50 -3.35
N THR A 13 3.59 15.42 -2.89
CA THR A 13 4.69 15.14 -1.93
C THR A 13 4.24 14.79 -0.51
N ARG A 14 3.04 15.23 -0.11
CA ARG A 14 2.44 14.84 1.17
C ARG A 14 1.98 13.37 1.23
N ILE A 15 1.81 12.69 0.08
CA ILE A 15 1.75 11.21 0.08
C ILE A 15 3.16 10.68 -0.05
N ARG A 16 3.54 9.87 0.92
CA ARG A 16 4.85 9.24 0.97
C ARG A 16 4.99 8.21 -0.15
N LYS A 17 6.23 7.99 -0.55
CA LYS A 17 6.63 6.90 -1.44
C LYS A 17 7.31 5.84 -0.59
N SER A 18 7.09 4.57 -0.89
CA SER A 18 7.90 3.48 -0.36
C SER A 18 9.33 3.53 -0.95
N PRO A 19 10.30 2.81 -0.35
CA PRO A 19 11.61 2.60 -0.96
C PRO A 19 11.54 1.95 -2.36
N TYR A 20 10.47 1.20 -2.65
CA TYR A 20 10.29 0.46 -3.89
C TYR A 20 9.41 1.18 -4.93
N PHE A 21 8.88 2.36 -4.63
CA PHE A 21 7.93 3.08 -5.48
C PHE A 21 8.37 3.18 -6.95
N TYR A 22 9.64 3.55 -7.17
CA TYR A 22 10.19 3.66 -8.53
C TYR A 22 10.44 2.31 -9.19
N ALA A 23 10.71 1.25 -8.42
CA ALA A 23 10.78 -0.12 -8.94
C ALA A 23 9.40 -0.60 -9.37
N SER A 24 8.38 -0.46 -8.52
CA SER A 24 6.98 -0.76 -8.82
C SER A 24 6.52 -0.04 -10.09
N ARG A 25 6.92 1.23 -10.27
CA ARG A 25 6.64 2.00 -11.50
C ARG A 25 7.30 1.43 -12.75
N ARG A 26 8.55 0.95 -12.67
CA ARG A 26 9.24 0.30 -13.81
C ARG A 26 8.58 -1.03 -14.21
N HIS A 27 7.88 -1.68 -13.28
CA HIS A 27 7.14 -2.92 -13.52
C HIS A 27 5.67 -2.71 -13.88
N GLY A 28 5.28 -1.49 -14.27
CA GLY A 28 3.99 -1.27 -14.93
C GLY A 28 2.76 -1.25 -14.02
N VAL A 29 2.90 -0.81 -12.76
CA VAL A 29 1.73 -0.56 -11.91
C VAL A 29 0.71 0.36 -12.63
N ALA A 30 -0.53 -0.13 -12.73
CA ALA A 30 -1.63 0.52 -13.41
C ALA A 30 -2.40 1.47 -12.47
N ARG A 31 -2.56 1.11 -11.19
CA ARG A 31 -3.27 1.93 -10.20
C ARG A 31 -2.64 1.87 -8.82
N TYR A 32 -2.66 3.00 -8.14
CA TYR A 32 -2.28 3.11 -6.74
C TYR A 32 -3.52 3.36 -5.87
N SER A 33 -3.57 2.75 -4.69
CA SER A 33 -4.35 3.29 -3.58
C SER A 33 -3.45 4.10 -2.64
N VAL A 34 -4.03 4.61 -1.56
CA VAL A 34 -3.31 5.30 -0.50
C VAL A 34 -3.60 4.62 0.83
N TYR A 35 -2.56 4.16 1.52
CA TYR A 35 -2.66 3.55 2.85
C TYR A 35 -1.56 4.08 3.75
N ASN A 36 -1.88 4.41 5.01
CA ASN A 36 -0.97 5.11 5.94
C ASN A 36 -0.23 6.28 5.25
N HIS A 37 -0.98 7.15 4.56
CA HIS A 37 -0.46 8.29 3.79
C HIS A 37 0.71 7.96 2.85
N THR A 38 0.70 6.77 2.25
CA THR A 38 1.76 6.27 1.36
C THR A 38 1.10 5.67 0.11
N TYR A 39 1.69 5.89 -1.08
CA TYR A 39 1.21 5.27 -2.31
C TYR A 39 1.41 3.75 -2.24
N HIS A 40 0.32 2.99 -2.44
CA HIS A 40 0.32 1.53 -2.47
C HIS A 40 0.02 1.07 -3.90
N PRO A 41 0.96 0.44 -4.62
CA PRO A 41 0.66 -0.16 -5.92
C PRO A 41 -0.30 -1.34 -5.73
N ARG A 42 -1.53 -1.24 -6.27
CA ARG A 42 -2.59 -2.24 -6.01
C ARG A 42 -3.00 -3.05 -7.22
N HIS A 43 -2.60 -2.63 -8.41
CA HIS A 43 -3.07 -3.21 -9.64
C HIS A 43 -2.04 -3.03 -10.74
N TYR A 44 -1.76 -4.10 -11.48
CA TYR A 44 -0.77 -4.15 -12.56
C TYR A 44 -1.38 -4.44 -13.93
N GLY A 45 -2.68 -4.74 -14.03
CA GLY A 45 -3.44 -4.60 -15.28
C GLY A 45 -4.66 -5.51 -15.44
N ASP A 46 -4.55 -6.78 -15.06
CA ASP A 46 -5.66 -7.74 -15.09
C ASP A 46 -5.80 -8.41 -13.71
N PRO A 47 -6.88 -8.12 -12.95
CA PRO A 47 -7.02 -8.63 -11.60
C PRO A 47 -7.22 -10.16 -11.55
N VAL A 48 -7.75 -10.79 -12.61
CA VAL A 48 -7.93 -12.24 -12.65
C VAL A 48 -6.61 -12.93 -12.95
N ALA A 49 -5.81 -12.39 -13.86
CA ALA A 49 -4.45 -12.88 -14.08
C ALA A 49 -3.56 -12.66 -12.85
N GLU A 50 -3.65 -11.51 -12.19
CA GLU A 50 -2.95 -11.24 -10.92
C GLU A 50 -3.35 -12.24 -9.82
N TYR A 51 -4.63 -12.60 -9.71
CA TYR A 51 -5.11 -13.65 -8.82
C TYR A 51 -4.46 -15.01 -9.13
N TRP A 52 -4.46 -15.45 -10.39
CA TRP A 52 -3.86 -16.73 -10.74
C TRP A 52 -2.34 -16.76 -10.56
N ASN A 53 -1.66 -15.62 -10.76
CA ASN A 53 -0.25 -15.47 -10.44
C ASN A 53 0.02 -15.59 -8.93
N LEU A 54 -0.89 -15.09 -8.09
CA LEU A 54 -0.80 -15.25 -6.64
C LEU A 54 -1.01 -16.70 -6.20
N VAL A 55 -1.95 -17.42 -6.83
CA VAL A 55 -2.27 -18.80 -6.48
C VAL A 55 -1.22 -19.79 -6.99
N ASN A 56 -0.75 -19.61 -8.24
CA ASN A 56 0.07 -20.60 -8.93
C ASN A 56 1.52 -20.17 -9.17
N GLY A 57 1.88 -18.92 -8.85
CA GLY A 57 3.18 -18.34 -9.14
C GLY A 57 3.85 -17.73 -7.90
N VAL A 58 4.73 -16.76 -8.15
CA VAL A 58 5.37 -15.96 -7.11
C VAL A 58 5.10 -14.50 -7.41
N THR A 59 4.58 -13.78 -6.42
CA THR A 59 4.32 -12.35 -6.50
C THR A 59 5.18 -11.60 -5.50
N LEU A 60 5.79 -10.50 -5.94
CA LEU A 60 6.52 -9.57 -5.06
C LEU A 60 5.71 -8.30 -4.89
N TRP A 61 5.43 -7.91 -3.65
CA TRP A 61 4.59 -6.76 -3.34
C TRP A 61 5.36 -5.67 -2.63
N ASP A 62 5.17 -4.44 -3.09
CA ASP A 62 5.59 -3.25 -2.37
C ASP A 62 4.55 -2.91 -1.29
N VAL A 63 4.71 -3.56 -0.14
CA VAL A 63 3.93 -3.32 1.07
C VAL A 63 4.58 -2.28 1.98
N GLY A 64 5.41 -1.38 1.44
CA GLY A 64 6.04 -0.31 2.22
C GLY A 64 5.05 0.64 2.90
N VAL A 65 3.75 0.49 2.64
CA VAL A 65 2.64 1.19 3.29
C VAL A 65 2.26 0.61 4.66
N GLU A 66 2.66 -0.63 4.98
CA GLU A 66 2.41 -1.28 6.27
C GLU A 66 3.39 -0.74 7.32
N LYS A 67 3.00 0.36 7.95
CA LYS A 67 3.86 1.09 8.88
C LYS A 67 3.85 0.42 10.24
N GLN A 68 5.05 0.25 10.78
CA GLN A 68 5.27 -0.33 12.10
C GLN A 68 5.24 0.78 13.15
N ILE A 69 4.68 0.48 14.31
CA ILE A 69 4.76 1.33 15.50
C ILE A 69 5.66 0.60 16.50
N GLN A 70 6.76 1.24 16.91
CA GLN A 70 7.59 0.73 17.97
C GLN A 70 7.14 1.32 19.31
N ILE A 71 6.93 0.45 20.29
CA ILE A 71 6.58 0.83 21.67
C ILE A 71 7.68 0.28 22.59
N LYS A 72 8.22 1.13 23.49
CA LYS A 72 9.33 0.78 24.39
C LYS A 72 9.16 1.47 25.73
N GLY A 73 9.57 0.80 26.81
CA GLY A 73 9.52 1.31 28.17
C GLY A 73 8.99 0.24 29.13
N LYS A 74 9.03 0.53 30.43
CA LYS A 74 8.58 -0.42 31.47
C LYS A 74 7.11 -0.84 31.31
N ASP A 75 6.27 0.05 30.78
CA ASP A 75 4.83 -0.17 30.61
C ASP A 75 4.43 -0.56 29.17
N ALA A 76 5.41 -0.84 28.29
CA ALA A 76 5.15 -1.10 26.88
C ALA A 76 4.23 -2.31 26.66
N PHE A 77 4.46 -3.39 27.41
CA PHE A 77 3.66 -4.62 27.31
C PHE A 77 2.22 -4.39 27.76
N ASP A 78 2.03 -3.71 28.88
CA ASP A 78 0.70 -3.39 29.41
C ASP A 78 -0.07 -2.48 28.45
N LEU A 79 0.58 -1.45 27.91
CA LEU A 79 -0.02 -0.58 26.90
C LEU A 79 -0.45 -1.37 25.67
N THR A 80 0.40 -2.25 25.13
CA THR A 80 0.04 -3.05 23.94
C THR A 80 -1.14 -3.98 24.19
N ASN A 81 -1.28 -4.56 25.38
CA ASN A 81 -2.44 -5.40 25.72
C ASN A 81 -3.70 -4.57 25.95
N MET A 82 -3.58 -3.32 26.42
CA MET A 82 -4.74 -2.44 26.64
C MET A 82 -5.38 -1.95 25.33
N ILE A 83 -4.58 -1.72 24.29
CA ILE A 83 -5.05 -1.14 23.02
C ILE A 83 -5.49 -2.20 21.99
N VAL A 84 -5.28 -3.49 22.27
CA VAL A 84 -5.75 -4.61 21.46
C VAL A 84 -7.01 -5.17 22.13
N PRO A 85 -8.20 -5.00 21.53
CA PRO A 85 -9.47 -5.47 22.12
C PRO A 85 -9.63 -6.99 22.06
#